data_AF-A0A521QZA0-F1
#
_entry.id   AF-A0A521QZA0-F1
#
_cell.length_a   1.000
_cell.length_b   1.000
_cell.length_c   1.000
_cell.angle_alpha   90.00
_cell.angle_beta   90.00
_cell.angle_gamma   90.00
#
_symmetry.space_group_name_H-M   'P 1'
#
loop_
_entity.id
_entity.type
_entity.pdbx_description
1 polymer ?
#
loop_
_entity_poly.entity_id
_entity_poly.type
_entity_poly.pdbx_seq_one_letter_code
_entity_poly.pdbx_strand_id
1 'polypeptide(L)'
;MNVRTGGLPWRRLLTAALAAVAIFLYWFQVSDRSAGEAARNTTVTEAREPASSTGGWGASVGFADSRRLEDHFEKHGAEFGRITKQDYLRQAQLLRDARVGGPILETVRTDGVTTRFDKQTGAFIAFNPNGVIRTFFKPNDGERYYRRQAERGRE
;
A
#
# COMPACT_ATOMS: atom_id res chain seq x y z
N MET A 1 -16.73 14.74 -61.22
CA MET A 1 -17.73 14.47 -60.17
C MET A 1 -17.00 13.95 -58.93
N ASN A 2 -16.95 14.80 -57.89
CA ASN A 2 -16.68 14.63 -56.46
C ASN A 2 -15.72 13.54 -55.93
N VAL A 3 -14.59 14.02 -55.38
CA VAL A 3 -13.75 13.38 -54.36
C VAL A 3 -14.49 13.35 -53.02
N ARG A 4 -14.44 12.24 -52.26
CA ARG A 4 -14.71 12.21 -50.81
C ARG A 4 -13.77 11.26 -50.07
N THR A 5 -12.79 11.87 -49.41
CA THR A 5 -12.07 11.35 -48.24
C THR A 5 -12.99 11.37 -47.02
N GLY A 6 -12.96 10.32 -46.19
CA GLY A 6 -13.72 10.22 -44.94
C GLY A 6 -12.82 9.83 -43.78
N GLY A 7 -12.15 10.82 -43.17
CA GLY A 7 -11.34 10.66 -41.97
C GLY A 7 -12.21 10.39 -40.73
N LEU A 8 -11.74 9.49 -39.86
CA LEU A 8 -12.35 9.23 -38.56
C LEU A 8 -12.29 10.49 -37.66
N PRO A 9 -13.37 10.84 -36.95
CA PRO A 9 -13.52 12.14 -36.30
C PRO A 9 -12.65 12.30 -35.05
N TRP A 10 -11.78 13.31 -35.10
CA TRP A 10 -10.86 13.81 -34.07
C TRP A 10 -11.48 14.17 -32.70
N ARG A 11 -12.80 14.05 -32.54
CA ARG A 11 -13.55 14.50 -31.36
C ARG A 11 -13.52 13.53 -30.18
N ARG A 12 -12.98 12.31 -30.34
CA ARG A 12 -12.82 11.33 -29.24
C ARG A 12 -11.42 11.23 -28.65
N LEU A 13 -10.43 11.89 -29.26
CA LEU A 13 -9.06 11.95 -28.71
C LEU A 13 -8.85 13.14 -27.75
N LEU A 14 -9.72 14.17 -27.81
CA LEU A 14 -9.60 15.36 -26.96
C LEU A 14 -10.16 15.17 -25.53
N THR A 15 -11.08 14.23 -25.31
CA THR A 15 -11.60 13.94 -23.95
C THR A 15 -10.70 13.02 -23.14
N ALA A 16 -9.85 12.20 -23.78
CA ALA A 16 -8.88 11.35 -23.08
C ALA A 16 -7.62 12.13 -22.64
N ALA A 17 -7.23 13.17 -23.38
CA ALA A 17 -6.07 13.99 -23.03
C ALA A 17 -6.31 14.91 -21.81
N LEU A 18 -7.54 15.42 -21.63
CA LEU A 18 -7.88 16.30 -20.49
C LEU A 18 -7.89 15.57 -19.14
N ALA A 19 -8.27 14.28 -19.09
CA ALA A 19 -8.24 13.50 -17.86
C ALA A 19 -6.80 13.17 -17.41
N ALA A 20 -5.90 12.88 -18.34
CA ALA A 20 -4.49 12.62 -18.03
C ALA A 20 -3.74 13.89 -17.56
N VAL A 21 -4.06 15.06 -18.13
CA VAL A 21 -3.51 16.36 -17.70
C VAL A 21 -4.04 16.75 -16.32
N ALA A 22 -5.32 16.49 -16.00
CA ALA A 22 -5.87 16.75 -14.67
C ALA A 22 -5.23 15.87 -13.58
N ILE A 23 -4.98 14.58 -13.89
CA ILE A 23 -4.27 13.67 -12.99
C ILE A 23 -2.81 14.12 -12.83
N PHE A 24 -2.11 14.45 -13.92
CA PHE A 24 -0.74 14.94 -13.86
C PHE A 24 -0.59 16.24 -13.05
N LEU A 25 -1.49 17.21 -13.22
CA LEU A 25 -1.50 18.44 -12.43
C LEU A 25 -1.85 18.20 -10.96
N TYR A 26 -2.71 17.21 -10.65
CA TYR A 26 -2.99 16.79 -9.28
C TYR A 26 -1.75 16.20 -8.59
N TRP A 27 -0.95 15.40 -9.29
CA TRP A 27 0.33 14.88 -8.75
C TRP A 27 1.44 15.96 -8.71
N PHE A 28 1.39 16.98 -9.57
CA PHE A 28 2.37 18.08 -9.58
C PHE A 28 2.10 19.11 -8.46
N GLN A 29 0.83 19.47 -8.17
CA GLN A 29 0.48 20.40 -7.09
C GLN A 29 0.81 19.89 -5.67
N VAL A 30 0.83 18.57 -5.48
CA VAL A 30 1.23 17.95 -4.19
C VAL A 30 2.73 18.07 -3.93
N SER A 31 3.55 18.19 -4.99
CA SER A 31 5.01 18.21 -4.87
C SER A 31 5.57 19.61 -4.55
N ASP A 32 4.82 20.68 -4.83
CA ASP A 32 5.29 22.08 -4.68
C ASP A 32 4.98 22.70 -3.30
N ARG A 33 4.16 22.05 -2.45
CA ARG A 33 3.84 22.58 -1.11
C ARG A 33 4.84 22.21 -0.01
N SER A 34 5.83 21.38 -0.31
CA SER A 34 6.79 20.91 0.71
C SER A 34 8.01 21.81 0.90
N ALA A 35 8.12 22.92 0.16
CA ALA A 35 9.27 23.83 0.22
C ALA A 35 8.98 25.22 0.84
N GLY A 36 7.76 25.47 1.33
CA GLY A 36 7.32 26.82 1.74
C GLY A 36 7.04 27.05 3.22
N GLU A 37 7.12 26.03 4.09
CA GLU A 37 6.60 26.14 5.47
C GLU A 37 7.67 25.89 6.54
N ALA A 38 8.91 26.30 6.25
CA ALA A 38 9.98 26.44 7.24
C ALA A 38 10.17 27.93 7.59
N ALA A 39 9.19 28.53 8.26
CA ALA A 39 9.33 29.70 9.15
C ALA A 39 7.96 30.35 9.38
N ARG A 40 7.35 30.11 10.55
CA ARG A 40 6.65 31.12 11.38
C ARG A 40 6.17 30.44 12.67
N ASN A 41 6.53 31.10 13.77
CA ASN A 41 6.55 30.58 15.12
C ASN A 41 5.24 30.91 15.87
N THR A 42 4.97 30.12 16.92
CA THR A 42 4.41 30.55 18.22
C THR A 42 2.88 30.59 18.44
N THR A 43 2.44 29.53 19.15
CA THR A 43 1.47 29.43 20.28
C THR A 43 0.05 30.01 20.16
N VAL A 44 -0.96 29.18 20.42
CA VAL A 44 -1.81 29.17 21.66
C VAL A 44 -3.08 28.31 21.45
N THR A 45 -3.43 27.57 22.52
CA THR A 45 -4.74 26.97 22.86
C THR A 45 -5.14 25.61 22.27
N GLU A 46 -4.88 24.62 23.12
CA GLU A 46 -5.71 23.46 23.48
C GLU A 46 -7.18 23.54 23.03
N ALA A 47 -7.53 22.73 22.03
CA ALA A 47 -8.88 22.25 21.79
C ALA A 47 -8.81 20.72 21.66
N ARG A 48 -9.30 20.06 22.69
CA ARG A 48 -9.49 18.61 22.79
C ARG A 48 -10.57 18.18 21.79
N GLU A 49 -10.19 17.33 20.84
CA GLU A 49 -11.09 16.34 20.23
C GLU A 49 -10.33 15.00 20.09
N PRO A 50 -10.83 13.91 20.68
CA PRO A 50 -10.18 12.60 20.71
C PRO A 50 -10.63 11.68 19.55
N ALA A 51 -9.78 10.68 19.24
CA ALA A 51 -9.94 9.54 18.30
C ALA A 51 -9.27 9.74 16.93
N SER A 52 -8.27 8.97 16.49
CA SER A 52 -7.88 7.60 16.86
C SER A 52 -6.38 7.43 16.67
N SER A 53 -5.67 7.09 17.73
CA SER A 53 -4.41 6.38 17.68
C SER A 53 -4.63 5.01 17.03
N THR A 54 -4.65 4.94 15.70
CA THR A 54 -4.50 3.65 15.02
C THR A 54 -3.01 3.35 15.03
N GLY A 55 -2.59 2.53 16.00
CA GLY A 55 -1.20 2.19 16.27
C GLY A 55 -0.52 1.49 15.09
N GLY A 56 0.12 2.27 14.23
CA GLY A 56 1.14 1.77 13.32
C GLY A 56 2.48 1.69 14.05
N TRP A 57 3.25 0.63 13.80
CA TRP A 57 4.58 0.44 14.40
C TRP A 57 5.63 1.47 13.93
N GLY A 58 5.26 2.34 13.00
CA GLY A 58 6.14 3.32 12.36
C GLY A 58 6.83 2.76 11.11
N ALA A 59 7.21 3.65 10.20
CA ALA A 59 7.85 3.30 8.93
C ALA A 59 9.29 2.75 9.08
N SER A 60 9.89 2.86 10.27
CA SER A 60 11.19 2.28 10.58
C SER A 60 11.13 0.77 10.85
N VAL A 61 10.00 0.26 11.34
CA VAL A 61 9.84 -1.16 11.63
C VAL A 61 9.53 -1.89 10.33
N GLY A 62 10.37 -2.85 9.96
CA GLY A 62 10.26 -3.63 8.71
C GLY A 62 10.54 -5.10 8.95
N PHE A 63 11.28 -5.72 8.03
CA PHE A 63 11.89 -7.04 8.29
C PHE A 63 12.92 -6.95 9.42
N ALA A 64 13.26 -8.09 10.02
CA ALA A 64 14.19 -8.15 11.14
C ALA A 64 15.57 -7.57 10.84
N ASP A 65 16.03 -7.69 9.59
CA ASP A 65 17.31 -7.18 9.12
C ASP A 65 17.27 -6.99 7.59
N SER A 66 18.27 -6.28 7.05
CA SER A 66 18.37 -5.97 5.61
C SER A 66 18.51 -7.21 4.75
N ARG A 67 19.19 -8.25 5.24
CA ARG A 67 19.38 -9.51 4.53
C ARG A 67 18.04 -10.23 4.36
N ARG A 68 17.20 -10.27 5.40
CA ARG A 68 15.85 -10.85 5.28
C ARG A 68 14.95 -10.10 4.32
N LEU A 69 15.06 -8.77 4.26
CA LEU A 69 14.35 -7.98 3.25
C LEU A 69 14.83 -8.34 1.83
N GLU A 70 16.15 -8.44 1.62
CA GLU A 70 16.72 -8.87 0.33
C GLU A 70 16.21 -10.25 -0.07
N ASP A 71 16.40 -11.25 0.80
CA ASP A 71 15.99 -12.64 0.55
C ASP A 71 14.50 -12.76 0.19
N HIS A 72 13.64 -11.93 0.81
CA HIS A 72 12.21 -11.88 0.49
C HIS A 72 11.93 -11.17 -0.82
N PHE A 73 12.61 -10.05 -1.09
CA PHE A 73 12.43 -9.29 -2.31
C PHE A 73 12.86 -10.10 -3.54
N GLU A 74 13.96 -10.83 -3.47
CA GLU A 74 14.41 -11.73 -4.56
C GLU A 74 13.37 -12.81 -4.89
N LYS A 75 12.70 -13.35 -3.86
CA LYS A 75 11.71 -14.42 -4.03
C LYS A 75 10.35 -13.92 -4.50
N HIS A 76 9.88 -12.79 -3.95
CA HIS A 76 8.48 -12.37 -4.06
C HIS A 76 8.30 -10.98 -4.69
N GLY A 77 9.36 -10.19 -4.86
CA GLY A 77 9.26 -8.82 -5.38
C GLY A 77 8.58 -8.75 -6.76
N ALA A 78 8.84 -9.72 -7.63
CA ALA A 78 8.26 -9.80 -8.96
C ALA A 78 6.72 -9.98 -8.96
N GLU A 79 6.14 -10.54 -7.90
CA GLU A 79 4.69 -10.73 -7.76
C GLU A 79 3.94 -9.39 -7.64
N PHE A 80 4.66 -8.31 -7.33
CA PHE A 80 4.15 -6.95 -7.19
C PHE A 80 4.51 -6.08 -8.41
N GLY A 81 5.03 -6.69 -9.47
CA GLY A 81 5.41 -6.02 -10.71
C GLY A 81 6.84 -5.49 -10.69
N ARG A 82 7.13 -4.50 -11.53
CA ARG A 82 8.46 -3.87 -11.64
C ARG A 82 8.60 -2.80 -10.55
N ILE A 83 8.92 -3.23 -9.34
CA ILE A 83 9.08 -2.37 -8.17
C ILE A 83 10.49 -2.43 -7.60
N THR A 84 10.87 -1.41 -6.83
CA THR A 84 12.12 -1.43 -6.06
C THR A 84 11.94 -2.21 -4.75
N LYS A 85 13.06 -2.63 -4.14
CA LYS A 85 13.06 -3.22 -2.80
C LYS A 85 12.45 -2.31 -1.73
N GLN A 86 12.62 -0.99 -1.87
CA GLN A 86 12.05 -0.02 -0.96
C GLN A 86 10.52 0.08 -1.13
N ASP A 87 10.02 0.04 -2.36
CA ASP A 87 8.58 0.01 -2.62
C ASP A 87 7.95 -1.27 -2.08
N TYR A 88 8.64 -2.41 -2.22
CA TYR A 88 8.22 -3.68 -1.65
C TYR A 88 8.09 -3.61 -0.11
N LEU A 89 9.12 -3.09 0.57
CA LEU A 89 9.06 -2.86 2.02
C LEU A 89 7.90 -1.94 2.39
N ARG A 90 7.72 -0.83 1.67
CA ARG A 90 6.64 0.12 1.92
C ARG A 90 5.26 -0.53 1.75
N GLN A 91 5.05 -1.32 0.71
CA GLN A 91 3.79 -2.04 0.52
C GLN A 91 3.52 -3.05 1.65
N ALA A 92 4.55 -3.75 2.12
CA ALA A 92 4.43 -4.65 3.27
C ALA A 92 4.01 -3.87 4.53
N GLN A 93 4.66 -2.74 4.81
CA GLN A 93 4.32 -1.87 5.95
C GLN A 93 2.91 -1.30 5.84
N LEU A 94 2.49 -0.87 4.65
CA LEU A 94 1.13 -0.38 4.40
C LEU A 94 0.08 -1.44 4.72
N LEU A 95 0.28 -2.69 4.29
CA LEU A 95 -0.64 -3.78 4.63
C LEU A 95 -0.60 -4.14 6.13
N ARG A 96 0.59 -4.12 6.74
CA ARG A 96 0.76 -4.33 8.19
C ARG A 96 0.01 -3.30 9.03
N ASP A 97 -0.02 -2.06 8.58
CA ASP A 97 -0.59 -0.93 9.33
C ASP A 97 -1.99 -0.54 8.84
N ALA A 98 -2.51 -1.21 7.81
CA ALA A 98 -3.83 -0.97 7.25
C ALA A 98 -4.95 -1.13 8.31
N ARG A 99 -6.05 -0.41 8.13
CA ARG A 99 -7.24 -0.62 8.96
C ARG A 99 -7.88 -1.97 8.60
N VAL A 100 -8.19 -2.77 9.61
CA VAL A 100 -8.90 -4.04 9.43
C VAL A 100 -10.35 -3.78 9.03
N GLY A 101 -10.89 -4.64 8.16
CA GLY A 101 -12.23 -4.48 7.58
C GLY A 101 -12.18 -4.09 6.10
N GLY A 102 -13.35 -4.07 5.47
CA GLY A 102 -13.43 -3.90 4.01
C GLY A 102 -12.70 -5.03 3.28
N PRO A 103 -11.67 -4.74 2.47
CA PRO A 103 -10.90 -5.78 1.77
C PRO A 103 -9.86 -6.48 2.65
N ILE A 104 -9.58 -5.97 3.85
CA ILE A 104 -8.52 -6.50 4.71
C ILE A 104 -9.09 -7.51 5.71
N LEU A 105 -8.64 -8.76 5.59
CA LEU A 105 -8.87 -9.83 6.56
C LEU A 105 -7.70 -9.88 7.54
N GLU A 106 -7.97 -10.21 8.80
CA GLU A 106 -6.95 -10.35 9.85
C GLU A 106 -7.18 -11.63 10.68
N THR A 107 -6.09 -12.28 11.06
CA THR A 107 -6.09 -13.32 12.09
C THR A 107 -4.89 -13.14 13.00
N VAL A 108 -5.14 -13.15 14.31
CA VAL A 108 -4.11 -13.13 15.35
C VAL A 108 -4.05 -14.53 15.96
N ARG A 109 -2.85 -15.12 15.96
CA ARG A 109 -2.56 -16.42 16.56
C ARG A 109 -2.42 -16.31 18.08
N THR A 110 -2.46 -17.45 18.78
CA THR A 110 -2.22 -17.53 20.25
C THR A 110 -0.84 -17.01 20.66
N ASP A 111 0.19 -17.18 19.82
CA ASP A 111 1.54 -16.62 20.00
C ASP A 111 1.65 -15.11 19.66
N GLY A 112 0.54 -14.46 19.36
CA GLY A 112 0.46 -13.03 19.03
C GLY A 112 0.91 -12.67 17.61
N VAL A 113 1.32 -13.64 16.80
CA VAL A 113 1.65 -13.40 15.39
C VAL A 113 0.37 -13.03 14.65
N THR A 114 0.41 -11.89 13.98
CA THR A 114 -0.73 -11.38 13.20
C THR A 114 -0.51 -11.65 11.72
N THR A 115 -1.55 -12.13 11.05
CA THR A 115 -1.60 -12.31 9.60
C THR A 115 -2.69 -11.44 9.01
N ARG A 116 -2.42 -10.83 7.85
CA ARG A 116 -3.43 -10.10 7.10
C ARG A 116 -3.44 -10.50 5.64
N PHE A 117 -4.61 -10.39 5.04
CA PHE A 117 -4.81 -10.63 3.61
C PHE A 117 -5.65 -9.50 3.02
N ASP A 118 -5.15 -8.90 1.94
CA ASP A 118 -5.88 -7.91 1.17
C ASP A 118 -6.56 -8.58 -0.04
N LYS A 119 -7.89 -8.60 -0.02
CA LYS A 119 -8.71 -9.18 -1.08
C LYS A 119 -8.62 -8.43 -2.41
N GLN A 120 -8.23 -7.16 -2.42
CA GLN A 120 -8.11 -6.36 -3.64
C GLN A 120 -6.81 -6.66 -4.37
N THR A 121 -5.69 -6.68 -3.64
CA THR A 121 -4.36 -6.88 -4.23
C THR A 121 -3.92 -8.34 -4.26
N GLY A 122 -4.58 -9.20 -3.48
CA GLY A 122 -4.16 -10.58 -3.25
C GLY A 122 -2.93 -10.70 -2.35
N ALA A 123 -2.50 -9.62 -1.70
CA ALA A 123 -1.32 -9.61 -0.86
C ALA A 123 -1.59 -10.22 0.52
N PHE A 124 -0.63 -11.00 0.99
CA PHE A 124 -0.62 -11.62 2.31
C PHE A 124 0.60 -11.12 3.09
N ILE A 125 0.43 -10.89 4.39
CA ILE A 125 1.51 -10.52 5.32
C ILE A 125 1.39 -11.31 6.63
N ALA A 126 2.52 -11.62 7.26
CA ALA A 126 2.58 -12.00 8.66
C ALA A 126 3.63 -11.20 9.41
N PHE A 127 3.35 -10.82 10.65
CA PHE A 127 4.24 -10.03 11.49
C PHE A 127 4.10 -10.38 12.97
N ASN A 128 5.17 -10.14 13.73
CA ASN A 128 5.24 -10.38 15.16
C ASN A 128 4.45 -9.32 15.96
N PRO A 129 4.16 -9.56 17.25
CA PRO A 129 3.53 -8.56 18.12
C PRO A 129 4.25 -7.21 18.20
N ASN A 130 5.56 -7.18 17.91
CA ASN A 130 6.36 -5.95 17.87
C ASN A 130 6.43 -5.29 16.48
N GLY A 131 5.60 -5.75 15.53
CA GLY A 131 5.52 -5.19 14.17
C GLY A 131 6.57 -5.68 13.18
N VAL A 132 7.54 -6.50 13.62
CA VAL A 132 8.57 -7.05 12.72
C VAL A 132 7.92 -7.98 11.71
N ILE A 133 8.13 -7.67 10.43
CA ILE A 133 7.59 -8.41 9.29
C ILE A 133 8.31 -9.75 9.17
N ARG A 134 7.52 -10.83 9.12
CA ARG A 134 8.00 -12.20 8.93
C ARG A 134 7.95 -12.63 7.46
N THR A 135 6.91 -12.20 6.74
CA THR A 135 6.70 -12.52 5.33
C THR A 135 5.74 -11.52 4.69
N PHE A 136 5.87 -11.31 3.38
CA PHE A 136 4.95 -10.55 2.54
C PHE A 136 5.01 -11.13 1.11
N PHE A 137 3.88 -11.48 0.50
CA PHE A 137 3.83 -12.07 -0.85
C PHE A 137 2.37 -12.17 -1.37
N LYS A 138 2.16 -12.61 -2.61
CA LYS A 138 0.85 -12.97 -3.18
C LYS A 138 0.71 -14.48 -3.33
N PRO A 139 -0.01 -15.17 -2.43
CA PRO A 139 -0.21 -16.61 -2.56
C PRO A 139 -1.02 -16.95 -3.82
N ASN A 140 -0.60 -17.99 -4.55
CA ASN A 140 -1.32 -18.51 -5.73
C ASN A 140 -2.79 -18.87 -5.43
N ASP A 141 -3.05 -19.41 -4.24
CA ASP A 141 -4.41 -19.78 -3.79
C ASP A 141 -5.20 -18.61 -3.19
N GLY A 142 -4.63 -17.40 -3.18
CA GLY A 142 -5.27 -16.19 -2.66
C GLY A 142 -5.83 -16.36 -1.25
N GLU A 143 -7.11 -16.00 -1.07
CA GLU A 143 -7.81 -16.06 0.22
C GLU A 143 -7.84 -17.49 0.81
N ARG A 144 -7.84 -18.53 -0.03
CA ARG A 144 -7.80 -19.93 0.47
C ARG A 144 -6.50 -20.21 1.21
N TYR A 145 -5.36 -19.69 0.76
CA TYR A 145 -4.11 -19.80 1.50
C TYR A 145 -4.21 -19.13 2.86
N TYR A 146 -4.74 -17.91 2.90
CA TYR A 146 -4.93 -17.15 4.13
C TYR A 146 -5.77 -17.92 5.15
N ARG A 147 -6.91 -18.49 4.73
CA ARG A 147 -7.78 -19.28 5.63
C ARG A 147 -7.06 -20.50 6.23
N ARG A 148 -6.25 -21.22 5.43
CA ARG A 148 -5.43 -22.33 5.95
C ARG A 148 -4.37 -21.87 6.96
N GLN A 149 -3.77 -20.69 6.77
CA GLN A 149 -2.83 -20.15 7.76
C GLN A 149 -3.54 -19.72 9.05
N ALA A 150 -4.76 -19.21 8.95
CA ALA A 150 -5.57 -18.82 10.11
C ALA A 150 -5.95 -20.02 11.00
N GLU A 151 -6.14 -21.20 10.41
CA GLU A 151 -6.46 -22.44 11.13
C GLU A 151 -5.28 -22.96 11.97
N ARG A 152 -4.05 -22.83 11.46
CA ARG A 152 -2.80 -23.25 12.16
C ARG A 152 -2.49 -22.47 13.44
N GLY A 153 -3.23 -21.40 13.71
CA GLY A 153 -3.05 -20.53 14.87
C GLY A 153 -3.89 -20.88 16.09
N ARG A 154 -4.76 -21.91 15.97
CA ARG A 154 -5.81 -22.24 16.93
C ARG A 154 -5.48 -23.46 17.81
N GLU A 155 -4.36 -24.11 17.54
CA GLU A 155 -3.79 -25.22 18.34
C GLU A 155 -2.84 -24.65 19.39
#